data_AF-A0A859NYY5-F1
#
_entry.id   AF-A0A859NYY5-F1
#
_cell.length_a   1.000
_cell.length_b   1.000
_cell.length_c   1.000
_cell.angle_alpha   90.00
_cell.angle_beta   90.00
_cell.angle_gamma   90.00
#
_symmetry.space_group_name_H-M   'P 1'
#
loop_
_entity.id
_entity.type
_entity.pdbx_description
1 polymer ?
#
loop_
_entity_poly.entity_id
_entity_poly.type
_entity_poly.pdbx_seq_one_letter_code
_entity_poly.pdbx_strand_id
1 'polypeptide(L)'
;ISRVKLYDADPNVLLAFSNSNVDFIVGLGNEYLQNMTDPLKAQAWIEQHVLPHLPQTKISCILVGNEVFYSNDTQLKSNLLPAMQMVYRTLVNLGLDKQVTVTTAHSLTILGTSFPPSAGTFRQDLAQYIQPLLNFHAQIDSPFLINAYPYFAYKDNPGQIQLEYVLFQPNQGMVDPITNLHYDNMLYAQIDAVYAAMKAMGHTDVEVKISETGWPSKGDTDEAGATPQNAGIYNGNLLQK
;
A
#
# COMPACT_ATOMS: atom_id res chain seq x y z
N ILE A 1 15.80 -3.54 11.00
CA ILE A 1 14.35 -3.65 10.68
C ILE A 1 13.58 -3.20 11.92
N SER A 2 12.75 -2.17 11.80
CA SER A 2 11.97 -1.59 12.90
C SER A 2 10.45 -1.70 12.70
N ARG A 3 10.01 -2.07 11.49
CA ARG A 3 8.61 -2.26 11.12
C ARG A 3 8.46 -3.51 10.27
N VAL A 4 7.36 -4.24 10.44
CA VAL A 4 7.01 -5.47 9.72
C VAL A 4 5.56 -5.40 9.28
N LYS A 5 5.30 -5.74 8.02
CA LYS A 5 3.95 -6.00 7.49
C LYS A 5 3.74 -7.51 7.45
N LEU A 6 2.70 -8.00 8.11
CA LEU A 6 2.19 -9.36 7.97
C LEU A 6 0.97 -9.33 7.06
N TYR A 7 0.83 -10.36 6.21
CA TYR A 7 -0.35 -10.52 5.37
C TYR A 7 -1.55 -11.11 6.12
N ASP A 8 -1.33 -11.57 7.33
CA ASP A 8 -2.31 -12.09 8.27
C ASP A 8 -2.06 -11.52 9.68
N ALA A 9 -2.67 -12.15 10.69
CA ALA A 9 -2.41 -11.92 12.09
C ALA A 9 -1.98 -13.23 12.78
N ASP A 10 -0.92 -13.89 12.27
CA ASP A 10 -0.40 -15.13 12.84
C ASP A 10 0.02 -14.94 14.32
N PRO A 11 -0.65 -15.62 15.27
CA PRO A 11 -0.37 -15.46 16.69
C PRO A 11 1.03 -15.96 17.08
N ASN A 12 1.62 -16.91 16.34
CA ASN A 12 2.97 -17.41 16.62
C ASN A 12 4.01 -16.33 16.32
N VAL A 13 3.86 -15.63 15.19
CA VAL A 13 4.74 -14.52 14.82
C VAL A 13 4.57 -13.38 15.82
N LEU A 14 3.33 -12.96 16.08
CA LEU A 14 3.07 -11.87 17.02
C LEU A 14 3.58 -12.17 18.43
N LEU A 15 3.45 -13.41 18.91
CA LEU A 15 3.99 -13.84 20.20
C LEU A 15 5.53 -13.87 20.22
N ALA A 16 6.17 -14.30 19.13
CA ALA A 16 7.63 -14.35 19.05
C ALA A 16 8.29 -12.95 19.16
N PHE A 17 7.55 -11.90 18.79
CA PHE A 17 7.98 -10.50 18.90
C PHE A 17 7.45 -9.78 20.15
N SER A 18 6.89 -10.52 21.11
CA SER A 18 6.45 -9.97 22.40
C SER A 18 7.59 -9.28 23.15
N ASN A 19 7.32 -8.06 23.63
CA ASN A 19 8.27 -7.15 24.27
C ASN A 19 9.47 -6.75 23.39
N SER A 20 9.36 -6.92 22.07
CA SER A 20 10.26 -6.29 21.12
C SER A 20 9.80 -4.86 20.79
N ASN A 21 10.69 -4.05 20.20
CA ASN A 21 10.36 -2.70 19.72
C ASN A 21 9.95 -2.70 18.24
N VAL A 22 9.64 -3.85 17.65
CA VAL A 22 9.23 -3.96 16.23
C VAL A 22 7.76 -3.59 16.10
N ASP A 23 7.47 -2.70 15.16
CA ASP A 23 6.12 -2.22 14.84
C ASP A 23 5.44 -3.11 13.78
N PHE A 24 4.21 -3.54 14.02
CA PHE A 24 3.46 -4.44 13.15
C PHE A 24 2.29 -3.75 12.48
N ILE A 25 2.23 -3.91 11.15
CA ILE A 25 1.01 -3.86 10.36
C ILE A 25 0.53 -5.31 10.21
N VAL A 26 -0.69 -5.63 10.66
CA VAL A 26 -1.28 -6.97 10.51
C VAL A 26 -2.34 -6.97 9.40
N GLY A 27 -2.38 -8.03 8.62
CA GLY A 27 -3.28 -8.17 7.49
C GLY A 27 -4.63 -8.76 7.89
N LEU A 28 -5.70 -8.17 7.38
CA LEU A 28 -7.03 -8.76 7.35
C LEU A 28 -7.32 -9.12 5.88
N GLY A 29 -7.26 -10.41 5.57
CA GLY A 29 -7.34 -10.93 4.20
C GLY A 29 -8.62 -10.56 3.44
N ASN A 30 -8.54 -10.56 2.11
CA ASN A 30 -9.65 -10.18 1.23
C ASN A 30 -10.90 -11.05 1.44
N GLU A 31 -10.71 -12.33 1.80
CA GLU A 31 -11.75 -13.31 2.12
C GLU A 31 -12.61 -12.92 3.34
N TYR A 32 -12.12 -12.04 4.21
CA TYR A 32 -12.86 -11.58 5.38
C TYR A 32 -13.70 -10.33 5.13
N LEU A 33 -13.52 -9.62 4.00
CA LEU A 33 -14.15 -8.31 3.78
C LEU A 33 -15.67 -8.34 3.95
N GLN A 34 -16.35 -9.33 3.39
CA GLN A 34 -17.80 -9.46 3.56
C GLN A 34 -18.19 -9.64 5.04
N ASN A 35 -17.47 -10.50 5.75
CA ASN A 35 -17.73 -10.77 7.17
C ASN A 35 -17.46 -9.54 8.04
N MET A 36 -16.46 -8.72 7.69
CA MET A 36 -16.12 -7.52 8.43
C MET A 36 -17.13 -6.38 8.26
N THR A 37 -18.15 -6.54 7.42
CA THR A 37 -19.30 -5.62 7.40
C THR A 37 -20.27 -5.86 8.57
N ASP A 38 -20.12 -6.96 9.31
CA ASP A 38 -20.93 -7.31 10.47
C ASP A 38 -20.19 -6.90 11.77
N PRO A 39 -20.85 -6.16 12.69
CA PRO A 39 -20.22 -5.69 13.92
C PRO A 39 -19.76 -6.79 14.85
N LEU A 40 -20.53 -7.89 14.99
CA LEU A 40 -20.16 -9.00 15.87
C LEU A 40 -18.96 -9.74 15.33
N LYS A 41 -18.89 -9.92 14.01
CA LYS A 41 -17.75 -10.58 13.36
C LYS A 41 -16.49 -9.72 13.40
N ALA A 42 -16.60 -8.41 13.18
CA ALA A 42 -15.47 -7.50 13.28
C ALA A 42 -14.92 -7.44 14.71
N GLN A 43 -15.80 -7.38 15.72
CA GLN A 43 -15.41 -7.46 17.12
C GLN A 43 -14.72 -8.78 17.45
N ALA A 44 -15.31 -9.91 17.08
CA ALA A 44 -14.71 -11.22 17.31
C ALA A 44 -13.32 -11.34 16.67
N TRP A 45 -13.13 -10.80 15.46
CA TRP A 45 -11.83 -10.81 14.79
C TRP A 45 -10.78 -10.01 15.57
N ILE A 46 -11.10 -8.79 16.03
CA ILE A 46 -10.16 -7.96 16.79
C ILE A 46 -9.85 -8.59 18.17
N GLU A 47 -10.86 -9.12 18.86
CA GLU A 47 -10.70 -9.82 20.13
C GLU A 47 -9.85 -11.08 20.03
N GLN A 48 -9.93 -11.79 18.90
CA GLN A 48 -9.19 -13.02 18.67
C GLN A 48 -7.76 -12.78 18.18
N HIS A 49 -7.55 -11.80 17.29
CA HIS A 49 -6.31 -11.67 16.52
C HIS A 49 -5.43 -10.48 16.89
N VAL A 50 -5.97 -9.46 17.58
CA VAL A 50 -5.21 -8.23 17.90
C VAL A 50 -5.07 -8.05 19.40
N LEU A 51 -6.19 -8.06 20.12
CA LEU A 51 -6.21 -7.81 21.57
C LEU A 51 -5.28 -8.72 22.40
N PRO A 52 -5.16 -10.03 22.14
CA PRO A 52 -4.32 -10.91 22.96
C PRO A 52 -2.82 -10.57 22.91
N HIS A 53 -2.40 -9.77 21.92
CA HIS A 53 -1.01 -9.41 21.71
C HIS A 53 -0.67 -8.00 22.23
N LEU A 54 -1.69 -7.18 22.52
CA LEU A 54 -1.49 -5.83 23.04
C LEU A 54 -1.39 -5.83 24.58
N PRO A 55 -0.51 -5.01 25.18
CA PRO A 55 0.44 -4.10 24.52
C PRO A 55 1.82 -4.72 24.24
N GLN A 56 2.06 -5.99 24.59
CA GLN A 56 3.39 -6.58 24.56
C GLN A 56 4.00 -6.61 23.15
N THR A 57 3.19 -6.82 22.12
CA THR A 57 3.61 -6.71 20.72
C THR A 57 3.02 -5.43 20.14
N LYS A 58 3.85 -4.58 19.55
CA LYS A 58 3.41 -3.29 19.02
C LYS A 58 2.69 -3.48 17.68
N ILE A 59 1.38 -3.67 17.72
CA ILE A 59 0.52 -3.62 16.53
C ILE A 59 0.03 -2.18 16.38
N SER A 60 0.43 -1.49 15.30
CA SER A 60 0.03 -0.10 15.02
C SER A 60 -0.98 0.05 13.91
N CYS A 61 -1.24 -1.00 13.13
CA CYS A 61 -2.13 -0.91 11.99
C CYS A 61 -2.81 -2.25 11.67
N ILE A 62 -4.10 -2.18 11.32
CA ILE A 62 -4.83 -3.26 10.65
C ILE A 62 -4.97 -2.87 9.17
N LEU A 63 -4.42 -3.70 8.29
CA LEU A 63 -4.54 -3.56 6.84
C LEU A 63 -5.75 -4.36 6.35
N VAL A 64 -6.85 -3.67 6.06
CA VAL A 64 -8.11 -4.27 5.62
C VAL A 64 -8.07 -4.49 4.11
N GLY A 65 -7.82 -5.74 3.72
CA GLY A 65 -7.63 -6.14 2.34
C GLY A 65 -6.29 -5.69 1.74
N ASN A 66 -5.87 -6.37 0.67
CA ASN A 66 -4.68 -6.07 -0.10
C ASN A 66 -4.99 -6.17 -1.59
N GLU A 67 -4.76 -5.08 -2.33
CA GLU A 67 -4.97 -4.96 -3.77
C GLU A 67 -6.36 -5.37 -4.24
N VAL A 68 -7.40 -5.09 -3.44
CA VAL A 68 -8.80 -5.51 -3.69
C VAL A 68 -9.29 -5.11 -5.09
N PHE A 69 -8.87 -3.92 -5.57
CA PHE A 69 -9.26 -3.39 -6.88
C PHE A 69 -8.55 -4.04 -8.08
N TYR A 70 -7.53 -4.87 -7.85
CA TYR A 70 -6.85 -5.62 -8.92
C TYR A 70 -7.78 -6.68 -9.54
N SER A 71 -8.63 -7.31 -8.71
CA SER A 71 -9.59 -8.30 -9.18
C SER A 71 -10.81 -7.65 -9.87
N ASN A 72 -11.56 -8.43 -10.63
CA ASN A 72 -12.86 -8.02 -11.19
C ASN A 72 -14.05 -8.36 -10.27
N ASP A 73 -13.80 -8.79 -9.03
CA ASP A 73 -14.83 -9.15 -8.08
C ASP A 73 -15.53 -7.89 -7.53
N THR A 74 -16.72 -7.61 -8.06
CA THR A 74 -17.50 -6.42 -7.69
C THR A 74 -17.96 -6.46 -6.23
N GLN A 75 -18.17 -7.66 -5.66
CA GLN A 75 -18.57 -7.83 -4.28
C GLN A 75 -17.41 -7.52 -3.33
N LEU A 76 -16.19 -7.96 -3.64
CA LEU A 76 -15.01 -7.57 -2.85
C LEU A 76 -14.78 -6.06 -2.89
N LYS A 77 -14.92 -5.42 -4.06
CA LYS A 77 -14.78 -3.96 -4.21
C LYS A 77 -15.80 -3.19 -3.37
N SER A 78 -17.07 -3.62 -3.40
CA SER A 78 -18.13 -2.95 -2.64
C SER A 78 -18.05 -3.19 -1.13
N ASN A 79 -17.42 -4.27 -0.67
CA ASN A 79 -17.27 -4.58 0.75
C ASN A 79 -16.07 -3.88 1.42
N LEU A 80 -15.09 -3.40 0.66
CA LEU A 80 -13.85 -2.84 1.21
C LEU A 80 -14.10 -1.67 2.19
N LEU A 81 -14.78 -0.62 1.73
CA LEU A 81 -15.03 0.55 2.58
C LEU A 81 -15.93 0.21 3.79
N PRO A 82 -17.07 -0.50 3.65
CA PRO A 82 -17.85 -0.93 4.80
C PRO A 82 -17.07 -1.76 5.82
N ALA A 83 -16.19 -2.65 5.36
CA ALA A 83 -15.31 -3.42 6.24
C ALA A 83 -14.33 -2.51 7.01
N MET A 84 -13.67 -1.58 6.32
CA MET A 84 -12.77 -0.61 6.95
C MET A 84 -13.49 0.24 8.00
N GLN A 85 -14.67 0.76 7.68
CA GLN A 85 -15.49 1.55 8.59
C GLN A 85 -15.90 0.76 9.83
N MET A 86 -16.28 -0.51 9.66
CA MET A 86 -16.65 -1.37 10.76
C MET A 86 -15.47 -1.70 11.67
N VAL A 87 -14.33 -2.09 11.10
CA VAL A 87 -13.09 -2.36 11.85
C VAL A 87 -12.66 -1.13 12.65
N TYR A 88 -12.66 0.04 12.02
CA TYR A 88 -12.36 1.31 12.71
C TYR A 88 -13.33 1.60 13.86
N ARG A 89 -14.64 1.47 13.62
CA ARG A 89 -15.66 1.67 14.67
C ARG A 89 -15.46 0.72 15.84
N THR A 90 -15.12 -0.54 15.57
CA THR A 90 -14.82 -1.52 16.61
C THR A 90 -13.59 -1.13 17.42
N LEU A 91 -12.51 -0.64 16.79
CA LEU A 91 -11.34 -0.12 17.51
C LEU A 91 -11.70 1.09 18.39
N VAL A 92 -12.54 2.02 17.90
CA VAL A 92 -13.03 3.15 18.69
C VAL A 92 -13.81 2.66 19.91
N ASN A 93 -14.72 1.70 19.74
CA ASN A 93 -15.50 1.13 20.85
C ASN A 93 -14.64 0.44 21.91
N LEU A 94 -13.50 -0.13 21.49
CA LEU A 94 -12.51 -0.77 22.36
C LEU A 94 -11.47 0.22 22.92
N GLY A 95 -11.52 1.50 22.53
CA GLY A 95 -10.55 2.52 22.95
C GLY A 95 -9.14 2.35 22.34
N LEU A 96 -9.03 1.67 21.20
CA LEU A 96 -7.78 1.34 20.53
C LEU A 96 -7.47 2.23 19.31
N ASP A 97 -8.38 3.11 18.90
CA ASP A 97 -8.27 3.93 17.68
C ASP A 97 -7.07 4.90 17.69
N LYS A 98 -6.53 5.21 18.87
CA LYS A 98 -5.30 6.02 19.02
C LYS A 98 -4.01 5.22 18.93
N GLN A 99 -4.09 3.90 19.06
CA GLN A 99 -2.95 2.99 19.00
C GLN A 99 -2.87 2.25 17.66
N VAL A 100 -4.04 1.86 17.12
CA VAL A 100 -4.16 1.01 15.95
C VAL A 100 -4.91 1.76 14.85
N THR A 101 -4.20 2.11 13.78
CA THR A 101 -4.78 2.74 12.59
C THR A 101 -5.45 1.69 11.69
N VAL A 102 -6.44 2.10 10.90
CA VAL A 102 -7.05 1.27 9.84
C VAL A 102 -6.72 1.87 8.47
N THR A 103 -6.26 1.03 7.57
CA THR A 103 -6.00 1.40 6.17
C THR A 103 -6.17 0.19 5.24
N THR A 104 -5.93 0.36 3.95
CA THR A 104 -5.91 -0.68 2.92
C THR A 104 -4.75 -0.39 1.95
N ALA A 105 -4.26 -1.41 1.25
CA ALA A 105 -3.15 -1.28 0.30
C ALA A 105 -3.61 -1.51 -1.13
N HIS A 106 -3.09 -0.68 -2.03
CA HIS A 106 -3.46 -0.70 -3.44
C HIS A 106 -2.28 -0.96 -4.37
N SER A 107 -2.50 -1.82 -5.36
CA SER A 107 -1.63 -1.92 -6.53
C SER A 107 -1.67 -0.60 -7.31
N LEU A 108 -0.57 -0.18 -7.95
CA LEU A 108 -0.57 0.99 -8.84
C LEU A 108 -1.46 0.82 -10.09
N THR A 109 -1.97 -0.38 -10.35
CA THR A 109 -2.97 -0.66 -11.42
C THR A 109 -4.32 0.05 -11.21
N ILE A 110 -4.52 0.71 -10.06
CA ILE A 110 -5.66 1.60 -9.84
C ILE A 110 -5.55 2.93 -10.60
N LEU A 111 -4.35 3.30 -11.07
CA LEU A 111 -4.12 4.49 -11.89
C LEU A 111 -4.58 4.24 -13.33
N GLY A 112 -5.28 5.22 -13.91
CA GLY A 112 -5.64 5.26 -15.33
C GLY A 112 -4.57 5.98 -16.14
N THR A 113 -4.15 7.16 -15.68
CA THR A 113 -3.00 7.90 -16.22
C THR A 113 -1.95 8.07 -15.13
N SER A 114 -0.68 7.89 -15.47
CA SER A 114 0.45 8.06 -14.55
C SER A 114 1.67 8.75 -15.17
N PHE A 115 1.61 9.09 -16.47
CA PHE A 115 2.68 9.80 -17.17
C PHE A 115 2.13 10.99 -18.00
N PRO A 116 2.69 12.20 -17.85
CA PRO A 116 3.66 12.55 -16.80
C PRO A 116 3.03 12.47 -15.40
N PRO A 117 3.81 12.37 -14.29
CA PRO A 117 3.28 12.20 -12.94
C PRO A 117 2.20 13.21 -12.55
N SER A 118 2.36 14.48 -12.93
CA SER A 118 1.36 15.53 -12.66
C SER A 118 0.01 15.34 -13.34
N ALA A 119 -0.08 14.48 -14.36
CA ALA A 119 -1.33 14.10 -15.02
C ALA A 119 -1.98 12.85 -14.39
N GLY A 120 -1.48 12.40 -13.24
CA GLY A 120 -1.98 11.25 -12.50
C GLY A 120 -3.49 11.31 -12.31
N THR A 121 -4.18 10.22 -12.66
CA THR A 121 -5.61 10.02 -12.42
C THR A 121 -5.88 8.58 -12.03
N PHE A 122 -6.84 8.36 -11.14
CA PHE A 122 -7.36 7.01 -10.91
C PHE A 122 -8.22 6.56 -12.09
N ARG A 123 -8.32 5.24 -12.28
CA ARG A 123 -9.20 4.67 -13.30
C ARG A 123 -10.66 5.08 -13.06
N GLN A 124 -11.33 5.48 -14.14
CA GLN A 124 -12.71 5.97 -14.07
C GLN A 124 -13.70 4.93 -13.53
N ASP A 125 -13.49 3.64 -13.82
CA ASP A 125 -14.37 2.57 -13.33
C ASP A 125 -14.25 2.32 -11.82
N LEU A 126 -13.12 2.73 -11.22
CA LEU A 126 -12.85 2.62 -9.79
C LEU A 126 -13.22 3.89 -9.01
N ALA A 127 -13.49 5.01 -9.68
CA ALA A 127 -13.74 6.31 -9.04
C ALA A 127 -14.87 6.23 -7.99
N GLN A 128 -15.92 5.44 -8.27
CA GLN A 128 -17.05 5.23 -7.34
C GLN A 128 -16.65 4.58 -6.00
N TYR A 129 -15.55 3.82 -5.99
CA TYR A 129 -15.02 3.17 -4.78
C TYR A 129 -13.89 3.98 -4.14
N ILE A 130 -13.02 4.60 -4.94
CA ILE A 130 -11.86 5.34 -4.45
C ILE A 130 -12.28 6.67 -3.80
N GLN A 131 -13.23 7.42 -4.38
CA GLN A 131 -13.67 8.70 -3.79
C GLN A 131 -14.12 8.55 -2.32
N PRO A 132 -15.05 7.64 -1.98
CA PRO A 132 -15.48 7.49 -0.60
C PRO A 132 -14.40 6.86 0.30
N LEU A 133 -13.45 6.09 -0.25
CA LEU A 133 -12.27 5.64 0.50
C LEU A 133 -11.35 6.80 0.88
N LEU A 134 -11.04 7.71 -0.04
CA LEU A 134 -10.23 8.91 0.25
C LEU A 134 -10.91 9.80 1.30
N ASN A 135 -12.23 10.00 1.19
CA ASN A 135 -13.01 10.69 2.22
C ASN A 135 -12.86 10.04 3.59
N PHE A 136 -12.88 8.71 3.64
CA PHE A 136 -12.74 7.97 4.90
C PHE A 136 -11.32 8.08 5.47
N HIS A 137 -10.28 7.94 4.64
CA HIS A 137 -8.89 8.18 5.04
C HIS A 137 -8.69 9.57 5.66
N ALA A 138 -9.22 10.61 5.01
CA ALA A 138 -9.20 11.98 5.52
C ALA A 138 -9.94 12.11 6.86
N GLN A 139 -11.10 11.47 6.99
CA GLN A 139 -11.91 11.52 8.22
C GLN A 139 -11.20 10.91 9.43
N ILE A 140 -10.45 9.82 9.24
CA ILE A 140 -9.80 9.07 10.32
C ILE A 140 -8.30 9.34 10.45
N ASP A 141 -7.76 10.28 9.67
CA ASP A 141 -6.34 10.62 9.60
C ASP A 141 -5.45 9.38 9.37
N SER A 142 -5.83 8.56 8.37
CA SER A 142 -5.09 7.36 8.01
C SER A 142 -4.44 7.47 6.63
N PRO A 143 -3.24 6.88 6.44
CA PRO A 143 -2.54 6.98 5.16
C PRO A 143 -3.21 6.11 4.09
N PHE A 144 -3.05 6.49 2.83
CA PHE A 144 -3.37 5.69 1.66
C PHE A 144 -2.14 4.85 1.28
N LEU A 145 -2.22 3.52 1.40
CA LEU A 145 -1.06 2.66 1.13
C LEU A 145 -1.00 2.21 -0.33
N ILE A 146 0.20 2.22 -0.91
CA ILE A 146 0.47 1.74 -2.25
C ILE A 146 1.55 0.65 -2.27
N ASN A 147 1.32 -0.34 -3.11
CA ASN A 147 2.31 -1.34 -3.51
C ASN A 147 2.93 -0.86 -4.83
N ALA A 148 4.13 -0.30 -4.76
CA ALA A 148 4.78 0.41 -5.86
C ALA A 148 6.06 -0.33 -6.29
N TYR A 149 6.04 -0.87 -7.51
CA TYR A 149 7.11 -1.71 -8.04
C TYR A 149 7.59 -1.17 -9.40
N PRO A 150 8.65 -0.34 -9.43
CA PRO A 150 9.31 0.09 -10.67
C PRO A 150 9.74 -1.08 -11.57
N TYR A 151 10.04 -2.24 -10.96
CA TYR A 151 10.37 -3.47 -11.67
C TYR A 151 9.35 -3.83 -12.76
N PHE A 152 8.04 -3.76 -12.49
CA PHE A 152 7.04 -4.19 -13.48
C PHE A 152 7.04 -3.31 -14.72
N ALA A 153 7.22 -2.00 -14.57
CA ALA A 153 7.35 -1.09 -15.71
C ALA A 153 8.58 -1.42 -16.56
N TYR A 154 9.72 -1.69 -15.91
CA TYR A 154 10.94 -2.10 -16.61
C TYR A 154 10.78 -3.44 -17.31
N LYS A 155 10.21 -4.45 -16.63
CA LYS A 155 9.94 -5.78 -17.19
C LYS A 155 9.12 -5.69 -18.47
N ASP A 156 8.09 -4.84 -18.50
CA ASP A 156 7.20 -4.71 -19.64
C ASP A 156 7.83 -3.91 -20.80
N ASN A 157 8.77 -3.00 -20.53
CA ASN A 157 9.39 -2.13 -21.54
C ASN A 157 10.91 -1.93 -21.36
N PRO A 158 11.74 -3.00 -21.34
CA PRO A 158 13.15 -2.91 -20.99
C PRO A 158 14.00 -2.16 -22.03
N GLY A 159 13.49 -1.99 -23.26
CA GLY A 159 14.14 -1.19 -24.31
C GLY A 159 13.85 0.31 -24.24
N GLN A 160 12.84 0.73 -23.46
CA GLN A 160 12.45 2.14 -23.32
C GLN A 160 12.78 2.71 -21.95
N ILE A 161 12.66 1.87 -20.91
CA ILE A 161 12.90 2.26 -19.52
C ILE A 161 14.35 1.92 -19.17
N GLN A 162 15.16 2.95 -18.90
CA GLN A 162 16.54 2.76 -18.48
C GLN A 162 16.60 2.03 -17.14
N LEU A 163 17.47 1.02 -17.06
CA LEU A 163 17.61 0.22 -15.84
C LEU A 163 18.07 1.08 -14.66
N GLU A 164 18.96 2.04 -14.92
CA GLU A 164 19.49 2.96 -13.92
C GLU A 164 18.37 3.80 -13.27
N TYR A 165 17.38 4.21 -14.06
CA TYR A 165 16.23 5.01 -13.61
C TYR A 165 15.33 4.25 -12.63
N VAL A 166 15.23 2.93 -12.75
CA VAL A 166 14.43 2.10 -11.85
C VAL A 166 15.23 1.45 -10.73
N LEU A 167 16.57 1.52 -10.77
CA LEU A 167 17.49 1.00 -9.76
C LEU A 167 18.11 2.06 -8.83
N PHE A 168 17.60 3.30 -8.85
CA PHE A 168 18.15 4.44 -8.09
C PHE A 168 19.63 4.73 -8.40
N GLN A 169 20.07 4.45 -9.64
CA GLN A 169 21.43 4.72 -10.08
C GLN A 169 21.50 6.06 -10.83
N PRO A 170 22.67 6.69 -10.95
CA PRO A 170 22.81 7.94 -11.70
C PRO A 170 22.31 7.81 -13.14
N ASN A 171 21.38 8.67 -13.53
CA ASN A 171 20.77 8.71 -14.87
C ASN A 171 20.26 10.13 -15.17
N GLN A 172 19.76 10.37 -16.38
CA GLN A 172 19.23 11.70 -16.74
C GLN A 172 17.88 12.02 -16.10
N GLY A 173 17.18 11.02 -15.58
CA GLY A 173 15.83 11.13 -15.02
C GLY A 173 14.80 11.53 -16.07
N MET A 174 13.68 12.02 -15.58
CA MET A 174 12.68 12.71 -16.39
C MET A 174 12.29 14.04 -15.74
N VAL A 175 11.92 15.02 -16.56
CA VAL A 175 11.33 16.28 -16.11
C VAL A 175 9.86 16.26 -16.47
N ASP A 176 9.01 16.45 -15.47
CA ASP A 176 7.58 16.57 -15.67
C ASP A 176 7.29 17.91 -16.40
N PRO A 177 6.67 17.89 -17.58
CA PRO A 177 6.55 19.07 -18.43
C PRO A 177 5.55 20.12 -17.92
N ILE A 178 4.73 19.77 -16.92
CA ILE A 178 3.71 20.67 -16.37
C ILE A 178 4.24 21.33 -15.10
N THR A 179 4.91 20.56 -14.24
CA THR A 179 5.38 21.02 -12.91
C THR A 179 6.86 21.40 -12.89
N ASN A 180 7.64 21.01 -13.90
CA ASN A 180 9.10 21.08 -13.95
C ASN A 180 9.82 20.31 -12.83
N LEU A 181 9.12 19.40 -12.13
CA LEU A 181 9.74 18.50 -11.17
C LEU A 181 10.63 17.50 -11.90
N HIS A 182 11.86 17.33 -11.42
CA HIS A 182 12.79 16.32 -11.91
C HIS A 182 12.69 15.06 -11.04
N TYR A 183 12.51 13.92 -11.69
CA TYR A 183 12.51 12.61 -11.05
C TYR A 183 13.72 11.84 -11.58
N ASP A 184 14.68 11.61 -10.70
CA ASP A 184 15.86 10.78 -10.94
C ASP A 184 15.59 9.29 -10.69
N ASN A 185 14.41 8.94 -10.15
CA ASN A 185 13.95 7.57 -9.97
C ASN A 185 12.44 7.41 -10.19
N MET A 186 12.06 6.27 -10.78
CA MET A 186 10.66 5.97 -11.11
C MET A 186 9.75 5.84 -9.89
N LEU A 187 10.25 5.36 -8.74
CA LEU A 187 9.43 5.22 -7.54
C LEU A 187 8.88 6.58 -7.09
N TYR A 188 9.70 7.64 -7.15
CA TYR A 188 9.27 9.00 -6.85
C TYR A 188 8.21 9.49 -7.83
N ALA A 189 8.40 9.24 -9.12
CA ALA A 189 7.41 9.56 -10.16
C ALA A 189 6.08 8.81 -9.94
N GLN A 190 6.13 7.55 -9.50
CA GLN A 190 4.93 6.75 -9.19
C GLN A 190 4.18 7.30 -7.96
N ILE A 191 4.89 7.71 -6.91
CA ILE A 191 4.29 8.32 -5.71
C ILE A 191 3.57 9.62 -6.10
N ASP A 192 4.23 10.50 -6.87
CA ASP A 192 3.65 11.78 -7.26
C ASP A 192 2.48 11.63 -8.24
N ALA A 193 2.47 10.58 -9.07
CA ALA A 193 1.31 10.23 -9.87
C ALA A 193 0.08 9.87 -9.01
N VAL A 194 0.28 9.20 -7.88
CA VAL A 194 -0.80 8.90 -6.92
C VAL A 194 -1.27 10.19 -6.22
N TYR A 195 -0.35 11.06 -5.80
CA TYR A 195 -0.73 12.36 -5.23
C TYR A 195 -1.50 13.23 -6.23
N ALA A 196 -1.09 13.27 -7.49
CA ALA A 196 -1.81 13.97 -8.55
C ALA A 196 -3.22 13.40 -8.75
N ALA A 197 -3.37 12.08 -8.73
CA ALA A 197 -4.67 11.41 -8.84
C ALA A 197 -5.60 11.73 -7.66
N MET A 198 -5.07 11.74 -6.43
CA MET A 198 -5.81 12.14 -5.22
C MET A 198 -6.22 13.61 -5.27
N LYS A 199 -5.31 14.49 -5.71
CA LYS A 199 -5.60 15.92 -5.89
C LYS A 199 -6.71 16.15 -6.93
N ALA A 200 -6.73 15.38 -8.01
CA ALA A 200 -7.80 15.44 -9.00
C ALA A 200 -9.18 15.02 -8.43
N MET A 201 -9.19 14.22 -7.36
CA MET A 201 -10.38 13.84 -6.60
C MET A 201 -10.65 14.76 -5.39
N GLY A 202 -9.95 15.89 -5.28
CA GLY A 202 -10.15 16.90 -4.25
C GLY A 202 -9.42 16.64 -2.93
N HIS A 203 -8.51 15.66 -2.87
CA HIS A 203 -7.75 15.32 -1.67
C HIS A 203 -6.29 15.73 -1.78
N THR A 204 -5.87 16.60 -0.86
CA THR A 204 -4.46 16.97 -0.63
C THR A 204 -4.05 16.76 0.84
N ASP A 205 -4.93 16.15 1.60
CA ASP A 205 -4.94 16.00 3.05
C ASP A 205 -4.67 14.56 3.51
N VAL A 206 -4.57 13.61 2.57
CA VAL A 206 -4.29 12.20 2.84
C VAL A 206 -2.84 11.88 2.43
N GLU A 207 -2.06 11.36 3.38
CA GLU A 207 -0.67 10.95 3.15
C GLU A 207 -0.60 9.64 2.35
N VAL A 208 0.28 9.56 1.35
CA VAL A 208 0.62 8.31 0.66
C VAL A 208 1.81 7.65 1.33
N LYS A 209 1.71 6.35 1.63
CA LYS A 209 2.82 5.52 2.11
C LYS A 209 3.03 4.29 1.25
N ILE A 210 4.28 3.90 1.06
CA ILE A 210 4.61 2.64 0.38
C ILE A 210 4.42 1.50 1.39
N SER A 211 3.49 0.59 1.10
CA SER A 211 3.34 -0.67 1.85
C SER A 211 4.23 -1.78 1.31
N GLU A 212 4.53 -1.74 0.01
CA GLU A 212 5.40 -2.72 -0.62
C GLU A 212 6.18 -2.12 -1.78
N THR A 213 7.43 -2.53 -1.90
CA THR A 213 8.28 -2.29 -3.05
C THR A 213 9.44 -3.28 -3.01
N GLY A 214 10.03 -3.59 -4.15
CA GLY A 214 11.13 -4.54 -4.23
C GLY A 214 11.52 -4.88 -5.66
N TRP A 215 12.50 -5.78 -5.78
CA TRP A 215 13.02 -6.24 -7.06
C TRP A 215 13.36 -7.74 -6.98
N PRO A 216 12.89 -8.57 -7.93
CA PRO A 216 13.08 -10.01 -7.86
C PRO A 216 14.53 -10.41 -8.18
N SER A 217 15.04 -11.42 -7.45
CA SER A 217 16.39 -11.94 -7.64
C SER A 217 16.48 -13.06 -8.69
N LYS A 218 15.35 -13.55 -9.18
CA LYS A 218 15.25 -14.59 -10.20
C LYS A 218 13.87 -14.48 -10.84
N GLY A 219 13.81 -14.62 -12.15
CA GLY A 219 12.56 -14.68 -12.89
C GLY A 219 12.66 -15.64 -14.08
N ASP A 220 11.55 -15.75 -14.81
CA ASP A 220 11.45 -16.48 -16.07
C ASP A 220 12.14 -15.74 -17.24
N THR A 221 12.14 -16.33 -18.43
CA THR A 221 12.86 -15.78 -19.60
C THR A 221 12.32 -14.43 -20.07
N ASP A 222 11.06 -14.13 -19.78
CA ASP A 222 10.36 -12.87 -20.08
C ASP A 222 10.42 -11.86 -18.92
N GLU A 223 11.07 -12.22 -17.82
CA GLU A 223 11.20 -11.38 -16.62
C GLU A 223 12.53 -10.61 -16.61
N ALA A 224 12.68 -9.75 -17.62
CA ALA A 224 13.89 -8.97 -17.84
C ALA A 224 14.31 -8.19 -16.57
N GLY A 225 15.60 -8.29 -16.22
CA GLY A 225 16.17 -7.59 -15.07
C GLY A 225 16.04 -8.30 -13.73
N ALA A 226 15.33 -9.43 -13.64
CA ALA A 226 15.21 -10.23 -12.41
C ALA A 226 16.51 -11.02 -12.11
N THR A 227 17.47 -10.38 -11.45
CA THR A 227 18.79 -10.96 -11.11
C THR A 227 19.16 -10.67 -9.66
N PRO A 228 19.98 -11.51 -9.01
CA PRO A 228 20.44 -11.25 -7.65
C PRO A 228 21.18 -9.91 -7.53
N GLN A 229 21.91 -9.52 -8.57
CA GLN A 229 22.66 -8.27 -8.63
C GLN A 229 21.70 -7.06 -8.62
N ASN A 230 20.69 -7.05 -9.50
CA ASN A 230 19.73 -5.95 -9.57
C ASN A 230 18.87 -5.88 -8.31
N ALA A 231 18.47 -7.03 -7.75
CA ALA A 231 17.75 -7.08 -6.48
C ALA A 231 18.58 -6.49 -5.32
N GLY A 232 19.89 -6.79 -5.29
CA GLY A 232 20.83 -6.20 -4.32
C GLY A 232 20.97 -4.68 -4.50
N ILE A 233 21.07 -4.21 -5.75
CA ILE A 233 21.18 -2.78 -6.06
C ILE A 233 19.90 -2.03 -5.66
N TYR A 234 18.73 -2.52 -6.09
CA TYR A 234 17.44 -1.86 -5.81
C TYR A 234 17.21 -1.70 -4.31
N ASN A 235 17.24 -2.82 -3.57
CA ASN A 235 16.96 -2.80 -2.13
C ASN A 235 18.08 -2.07 -1.36
N GLY A 236 19.34 -2.20 -1.78
CA GLY A 236 20.47 -1.52 -1.16
C GLY A 236 20.42 -0.01 -1.32
N ASN A 237 20.05 0.49 -2.51
CA ASN A 237 19.92 1.91 -2.77
C ASN A 237 18.65 2.49 -2.13
N LEU A 238 17.53 1.76 -2.16
CA LEU A 238 16.29 2.17 -1.50
C LEU A 238 16.51 2.46 -0.01
N LEU A 239 17.28 1.63 0.70
CA LEU A 239 17.57 1.81 2.13
C LEU A 239 18.48 3.02 2.44
N GLN A 240 19.13 3.61 1.43
CA GLN A 240 19.99 4.78 1.59
C GLN A 240 19.25 6.10 1.29
N LYS A 241 18.01 6.02 0.80
CA LYS A 241 17.16 7.16 0.47
C LYS A 241 16.15 7.43 1.59
#